data_AF-A0A3D5RXY8-F1
#
_entry.id   AF-A0A3D5RXY8-F1
#
_cell.length_a   1.000
_cell.length_b   1.000
_cell.length_c   1.000
_cell.angle_alpha   90.00
_cell.angle_beta   90.00
_cell.angle_gamma   90.00
#
_symmetry.space_group_name_H-M   'P 1'
#
loop_
_entity.id
_entity.type
_entity.pdbx_description
1 polymer ?
#
loop_
_entity_poly.entity_id
_entity_poly.type
_entity_poly.pdbx_seq_one_letter_code
_entity_poly.pdbx_strand_id
1 'polypeptide(L)'
;MQASVSLLGHYELENNEVHLEVNKSCRASDPLMLKYCQKMKTENIGSMTIEFDDESFIFLNEENGKIRFIEGQVRDYAKLVNRVKSGLEGEYVPTSPDLTNNTQPLKPTASTEVAVEVDDSFIEIDDSTRIHDSLGQPISQFQIAYDNAEIFFKPFEAPGGDFYWTRDYQYKNLVVVGDCTGHGMQGALIGMSVMTLLKHYFKLPPTNLADALTDFHKQMHELMEHEELSVFDAELGFIYLDKRNNELMYSGSGINMIYKSQDGECTNYRTSKRLLIKGEVQLHTVEAKTGDQIFIYSDGITDQFDNANERKLGTKGLMNMVRDLPHGASIKDFNEKFQYFSGSTEALDDQTMLVLTL
;
A
#
# COMPACT_ATOMS: atom_id res chain seq x y z
N MET A 1 28.98 7.32 4.47
CA MET A 1 28.57 7.65 3.09
C MET A 1 27.39 8.57 3.26
N GLN A 2 27.60 9.89 3.26
CA GLN A 2 26.51 10.84 3.52
C GLN A 2 26.16 11.55 2.22
N ALA A 3 24.90 11.44 1.82
CA ALA A 3 24.31 12.31 0.82
C ALA A 3 23.14 13.03 1.50
N SER A 4 23.21 14.35 1.62
CA SER A 4 22.08 15.12 2.14
C SER A 4 21.23 15.60 0.99
N VAL A 5 19.94 15.27 1.06
CA VAL A 5 18.93 15.92 0.23
C VAL A 5 18.40 17.08 1.05
N SER A 6 18.50 18.29 0.52
CA SER A 6 17.98 19.49 1.17
C SER A 6 16.77 19.99 0.40
N LEU A 7 15.64 20.11 1.11
CA LEU A 7 14.49 20.86 0.64
C LEU A 7 14.73 22.33 1.01
N LEU A 8 14.83 23.20 0.01
CA LEU A 8 14.91 24.65 0.20
C LEU A 8 13.50 25.21 0.01
N GLY A 9 12.94 25.77 1.09
CA GLY A 9 11.69 26.51 1.07
C GLY A 9 11.98 28.01 0.96
N HIS A 10 11.49 28.66 -0.11
CA HIS A 10 11.34 30.12 -0.11
C HIS A 10 9.95 30.47 0.39
N TYR A 11 9.85 31.40 1.34
CA TYR A 11 8.57 31.96 1.75
C TYR A 11 8.48 33.46 1.48
N GLU A 12 7.32 33.88 0.99
CA GLU A 12 6.93 35.28 0.88
C GLU A 12 5.63 35.48 1.67
N LEU A 13 5.61 36.53 2.50
CA LEU A 13 4.47 36.87 3.36
C LEU A 13 3.70 38.01 2.70
N GLU A 14 2.57 37.69 2.06
CA GLU A 14 1.61 38.67 1.56
C GLU A 14 0.22 38.34 2.12
N ASN A 15 -0.49 39.32 2.68
CA ASN A 15 -1.91 39.19 3.07
C ASN A 15 -2.31 37.94 3.89
N ASN A 16 -1.56 37.57 4.94
CA ASN A 16 -1.83 36.37 5.76
C ASN A 16 -1.67 35.02 5.02
N GLU A 17 -1.04 35.04 3.84
CA GLU A 17 -0.67 33.86 3.09
C GLU A 17 0.85 33.66 3.15
N VAL A 18 1.28 32.41 3.25
CA VAL A 18 2.67 32.00 3.09
C VAL A 18 2.77 31.12 1.85
N HIS A 19 3.46 31.61 0.82
CA HIS A 19 3.77 30.84 -0.38
C HIS A 19 5.10 30.12 -0.20
N LEU A 20 5.08 28.78 -0.19
CA LEU A 20 6.26 27.94 -0.07
C LEU A 20 6.62 27.34 -1.43
N GLU A 21 7.80 27.66 -1.95
CA GLU A 21 8.37 26.97 -3.10
C GLU A 21 9.40 25.94 -2.63
N VAL A 22 9.18 24.64 -2.91
CA VAL A 22 10.03 23.56 -2.41
C VAL A 22 10.94 23.04 -3.53
N ASN A 23 12.24 23.27 -3.38
CA ASN A 23 13.27 22.81 -4.33
C ASN A 23 14.04 21.60 -3.78
N LYS A 24 14.13 20.52 -4.57
CA LYS A 24 14.95 19.35 -4.23
C LYS A 24 16.42 19.59 -4.64
N SER A 25 17.35 19.54 -3.69
CA SER A 25 18.79 19.61 -3.96
C SER A 25 19.54 18.44 -3.31
N CYS A 26 20.56 17.90 -3.99
CA CYS A 26 21.34 16.73 -3.52
C CYS A 26 22.81 17.13 -3.39
N ARG A 27 23.41 16.93 -2.22
CA ARG A 27 24.85 17.12 -1.98
C ARG A 27 25.47 15.82 -1.48
N ALA A 28 26.59 15.42 -2.07
CA ALA A 28 27.35 14.24 -1.66
C ALA A 28 28.84 14.55 -1.61
N SER A 29 29.53 14.00 -0.61
CA SER A 29 30.99 14.09 -0.46
C SER A 29 31.72 12.85 -1.03
N ASP A 30 30.99 11.75 -1.24
CA ASP A 30 31.53 10.50 -1.77
C ASP A 30 31.49 10.45 -3.33
N PRO A 31 32.56 10.02 -4.02
CA PRO A 31 32.64 9.99 -5.48
C PRO A 31 31.59 9.11 -6.20
N LEU A 32 31.12 8.02 -5.57
CA LEU A 32 30.05 7.18 -6.11
C LEU A 32 28.69 7.90 -5.99
N MET A 33 28.45 8.56 -4.86
CA MET A 33 27.21 9.31 -4.58
C MET A 33 27.14 10.64 -5.35
N LEU A 34 28.28 11.24 -5.69
CA LEU A 34 28.36 12.40 -6.58
C LEU A 34 27.73 12.12 -7.96
N LYS A 35 27.92 10.92 -8.51
CA LYS A 35 27.27 10.51 -9.76
C LYS A 35 25.75 10.35 -9.62
N TYR A 36 25.27 10.00 -8.43
CA TYR A 36 23.84 9.90 -8.12
C TYR A 36 23.23 11.31 -8.00
N CYS A 37 23.83 12.21 -7.22
CA CYS A 37 23.38 13.60 -7.12
C CYS A 37 23.43 14.35 -8.47
N GLN A 38 24.43 14.08 -9.33
CA GLN A 38 24.51 14.68 -10.67
C GLN A 38 23.36 14.27 -11.61
N LYS A 39 22.69 13.15 -11.35
CA LYS A 39 21.51 12.71 -12.11
C LYS A 39 20.20 13.30 -11.59
N MET A 40 20.14 13.70 -10.32
CA MET A 40 19.01 14.45 -9.76
C MET A 40 19.11 15.92 -10.22
N LYS A 41 18.26 16.32 -11.16
CA LYS A 41 18.11 17.76 -11.48
C LYS A 41 17.49 18.47 -10.28
N THR A 42 17.91 19.71 -10.04
CA THR A 42 17.14 20.62 -9.19
C THR A 42 15.77 20.79 -9.84
N GLU A 43 14.74 20.31 -9.17
CA GLU A 43 13.37 20.29 -9.66
C GLU A 43 12.50 20.91 -8.58
N ASN A 44 11.65 21.86 -9.00
CA ASN A 44 10.59 22.37 -8.15
C ASN A 44 9.56 21.25 -8.02
N ILE A 45 9.39 20.73 -6.80
CA ILE A 45 8.55 19.57 -6.51
C ILE A 45 7.16 19.96 -5.97
N GLY A 46 6.86 21.26 -5.91
CA GLY A 46 5.55 21.76 -5.51
C GLY A 46 5.62 23.17 -4.92
N SER A 47 4.49 23.86 -5.05
CA SER A 47 4.19 25.10 -4.34
C SER A 47 3.03 24.87 -3.38
N MET A 48 3.07 25.47 -2.20
CA MET A 48 1.98 25.43 -1.23
C MET A 48 1.64 26.83 -0.76
N THR A 49 0.35 27.15 -0.65
CA THR A 49 -0.14 28.36 0.00
C THR A 49 -0.78 27.98 1.33
N ILE A 50 -0.29 28.56 2.42
CA ILE A 50 -0.87 28.37 3.76
C ILE A 50 -1.59 29.66 4.14
N GLU A 51 -2.91 29.57 4.33
CA GLU A 51 -3.76 30.68 4.79
C GLU A 51 -3.93 30.58 6.32
N PHE A 52 -3.67 31.66 7.04
CA PHE A 52 -3.83 31.69 8.51
C PHE A 52 -5.20 32.25 8.90
N ASP A 53 -6.00 31.47 9.63
CA ASP A 53 -7.12 31.95 10.43
C ASP A 53 -6.82 31.78 11.93
N ASP A 54 -7.34 32.68 12.77
CA ASP A 54 -6.87 32.91 14.14
C ASP A 54 -7.03 31.71 15.10
N GLU A 55 -7.70 30.62 14.69
CA GLU A 55 -7.85 29.41 15.51
C GLU A 55 -7.73 28.06 14.76
N SER A 56 -7.40 28.02 13.46
CA SER A 56 -7.17 26.73 12.77
C SER A 56 -6.40 26.86 11.45
N PHE A 57 -5.66 25.79 11.10
CA PHE A 57 -4.94 25.68 9.83
C PHE A 57 -5.86 25.04 8.78
N ILE A 58 -6.09 25.73 7.66
CA ILE A 58 -6.82 25.19 6.50
C ILE A 58 -5.80 24.88 5.40
N PHE A 59 -5.79 23.64 4.93
CA PHE A 59 -4.90 23.18 3.85
C PHE A 59 -5.62 23.31 2.51
N LEU A 60 -5.06 24.10 1.59
CA LEU A 60 -5.47 24.12 0.19
C LEU A 60 -4.26 23.79 -0.68
N ASN A 61 -4.38 22.75 -1.49
CA ASN A 61 -3.42 22.39 -2.54
C ASN A 61 -4.13 22.65 -3.88
N GLU A 62 -3.65 23.63 -4.63
CA GLU A 62 -3.99 23.77 -6.03
C GLU A 62 -2.73 23.57 -6.87
N GLU A 63 -2.86 22.61 -7.77
CA GLU A 63 -2.02 22.33 -8.94
C GLU A 63 -0.77 21.44 -8.74
N ASN A 64 -0.88 20.26 -9.38
CA ASN A 64 0.16 19.29 -9.73
C ASN A 64 0.49 18.21 -8.69
N GLY A 65 -0.43 17.25 -8.54
CA GLY A 65 -0.09 15.88 -8.17
C GLY A 65 0.15 15.63 -6.68
N LYS A 66 -0.93 15.22 -5.99
CA LYS A 66 -1.00 14.60 -4.65
C LYS A 66 0.35 14.31 -3.96
N ILE A 67 0.73 15.16 -3.00
CA ILE A 67 1.64 14.78 -1.91
C ILE A 67 0.78 14.38 -0.71
N ARG A 68 0.89 13.13 -0.26
CA ARG A 68 0.13 12.57 0.87
C ARG A 68 1.03 12.60 2.10
N PHE A 69 0.79 13.52 3.02
CA PHE A 69 1.54 13.57 4.29
C PHE A 69 0.91 12.63 5.32
N ILE A 70 1.75 11.82 5.98
CA ILE A 70 1.35 10.94 7.08
C ILE A 70 1.23 11.81 8.35
N GLU A 71 0.19 11.55 9.16
CA GLU A 71 -0.27 12.34 10.31
C GLU A 71 0.84 12.71 11.33
N GLY A 72 1.88 11.88 11.46
CA GLY A 72 3.05 12.15 12.29
C GLY A 72 3.94 13.31 11.80
N GLN A 73 4.06 13.50 10.48
CA GLN A 73 4.92 14.52 9.85
C GLN A 73 4.31 15.93 9.92
N VAL A 74 2.98 16.03 10.00
CA VAL A 74 2.25 17.30 10.17
C VAL A 74 2.58 17.94 11.53
N ARG A 75 2.83 17.12 12.55
CA ARG A 75 3.13 17.58 13.91
C ARG A 75 4.50 18.25 14.03
N ASP A 76 5.47 17.82 13.22
CA ASP A 76 6.82 18.42 13.20
C ASP A 76 6.88 19.68 12.33
N TYR A 77 6.09 19.73 11.26
CA TYR A 77 5.91 20.94 10.46
C TYR A 77 5.19 22.05 11.25
N ALA A 78 4.15 21.71 12.03
CA ALA A 78 3.48 22.67 12.91
C ALA A 78 4.42 23.25 13.98
N LYS A 79 5.40 22.48 14.47
CA LYS A 79 6.44 22.96 15.40
C LYS A 79 7.43 23.91 14.70
N LEU A 80 7.80 23.63 13.46
CA LEU A 80 8.65 24.49 12.64
C LEU A 80 7.96 25.84 12.39
N VAL A 81 6.68 25.82 11.98
CA VAL A 81 5.86 27.02 11.75
C VAL A 81 5.67 27.83 13.03
N ASN A 82 5.49 27.20 14.19
CA ASN A 82 5.41 27.89 15.48
C ASN A 82 6.74 28.53 15.93
N ARG A 83 7.90 27.99 15.53
CA ARG A 83 9.21 28.62 15.76
C ARG A 83 9.44 29.83 14.85
N VAL A 84 9.02 29.74 13.60
CA VAL A 84 9.03 30.87 12.67
C VAL A 84 8.13 32.00 13.18
N LYS A 85 6.93 31.69 13.72
CA LYS A 85 6.05 32.66 14.40
C LYS A 85 6.67 33.32 15.65
N SER A 86 7.62 32.65 16.32
CA SER A 86 8.28 33.16 17.54
C SER A 86 9.63 33.85 17.28
N GLY A 87 10.04 34.00 16.01
CA GLY A 87 11.22 34.79 15.63
C GLY A 87 12.57 34.16 16.01
N LEU A 88 12.63 32.84 16.16
CA LEU A 88 13.87 32.13 16.52
C LEU A 88 14.65 31.75 15.24
N GLU A 89 15.83 32.37 15.04
CA GLU A 89 16.83 31.89 14.07
C GLU A 89 17.63 30.72 14.68
N GLY A 90 17.80 29.61 13.95
CA GLY A 90 18.73 28.53 14.33
C GLY A 90 18.58 27.23 13.55
N GLU A 91 19.72 26.56 13.28
CA GLU A 91 19.81 25.18 12.77
C GLU A 91 19.12 24.20 13.73
N TYR A 92 18.33 23.26 13.21
CA TYR A 92 17.69 22.22 14.01
C TYR A 92 18.61 21.00 14.16
N VAL A 93 19.13 20.79 15.37
CA VAL A 93 19.71 19.50 15.80
C VAL A 93 18.81 18.94 16.91
N PRO A 94 18.30 17.70 16.81
CA PRO A 94 17.33 17.19 17.77
C PRO A 94 18.00 16.80 19.08
N THR A 95 17.77 17.58 20.16
CA THR A 95 17.90 17.08 21.54
C THR A 95 16.84 17.70 22.47
N SER A 96 16.50 16.91 23.50
CA SER A 96 15.46 17.02 24.55
C SER A 96 15.28 18.39 25.26
N PRO A 97 14.19 18.60 26.03
CA PRO A 97 13.59 19.90 26.31
C PRO A 97 14.29 20.66 27.44
N ASP A 98 14.50 21.96 27.24
CA ASP A 98 14.32 22.93 28.32
C ASP A 98 13.97 24.31 27.73
N LEU A 99 12.82 24.83 28.18
CA LEU A 99 12.27 26.13 27.82
C LEU A 99 12.77 27.17 28.82
N THR A 100 13.48 28.22 28.38
CA THR A 100 13.38 29.54 29.03
C THR A 100 13.63 30.74 28.08
N ASN A 101 12.59 31.56 27.99
CA ASN A 101 12.50 33.03 28.00
C ASN A 101 13.11 33.96 26.93
N ASN A 102 12.18 34.79 26.41
CA ASN A 102 12.24 36.21 26.01
C ASN A 102 13.01 36.60 24.75
N THR A 103 12.30 37.09 23.72
CA THR A 103 12.56 38.38 23.04
C THR A 103 11.43 38.78 22.07
N GLN A 104 11.34 40.08 21.77
CA GLN A 104 10.25 40.78 21.06
C GLN A 104 10.12 40.42 19.56
N PRO A 105 8.93 40.55 18.94
CA PRO A 105 8.73 40.24 17.53
C PRO A 105 9.36 41.32 16.61
N LEU A 106 10.33 40.90 15.80
CA LEU A 106 10.84 41.66 14.64
C LEU A 106 9.98 41.35 13.41
N LYS A 107 9.69 42.38 12.60
CA LYS A 107 9.00 42.23 11.30
C LYS A 107 9.88 41.45 10.32
N PRO A 108 9.40 40.36 9.68
CA PRO A 108 10.21 39.60 8.73
C PRO A 108 10.16 40.29 7.35
N THR A 109 11.29 40.84 6.93
CA THR A 109 11.57 41.21 5.52
C THR A 109 12.78 40.46 4.98
N ALA A 110 13.01 39.23 5.45
CA ALA A 110 14.13 38.41 5.03
C ALA A 110 13.62 37.04 4.57
N SER A 111 13.74 36.78 3.27
CA SER A 111 13.66 35.44 2.70
C SER A 111 14.61 34.52 3.48
N THR A 112 14.07 33.66 4.34
CA THR A 112 14.89 32.73 5.13
C THR A 112 14.94 31.41 4.38
N GLU A 113 16.13 30.97 3.97
CA GLU A 113 16.33 29.61 3.48
C GLU A 113 16.24 28.64 4.67
N VAL A 114 15.23 27.79 4.68
CA VAL A 114 15.16 26.65 5.61
C VAL A 114 15.73 25.44 4.90
N ALA A 115 16.94 25.02 5.27
CA ALA A 115 17.51 23.76 4.81
C ALA A 115 16.98 22.63 5.71
N VAL A 116 16.08 21.79 5.19
CA VAL A 116 15.71 20.54 5.87
C VAL A 116 16.71 19.48 5.43
N GLU A 117 17.58 19.05 6.34
CA GLU A 117 18.47 17.92 6.10
C GLU A 117 17.63 16.64 6.15
N VAL A 118 17.38 16.06 4.98
CA VAL A 118 16.68 14.79 4.85
C VAL A 118 17.70 13.69 5.16
N ASP A 119 17.53 13.07 6.32
CA ASP A 119 18.35 11.94 6.78
C ASP A 119 18.16 10.71 5.88
N ASP A 120 19.16 9.82 5.86
CA ASP A 120 19.19 8.60 5.05
C ASP A 120 17.94 7.73 5.29
N SER A 121 17.37 7.79 6.50
CA SER A 121 16.12 7.13 6.88
C SER A 121 14.91 7.47 6.00
N PHE A 122 14.80 8.70 5.49
CA PHE A 122 13.69 9.10 4.62
C PHE A 122 13.82 8.50 3.21
N ILE A 123 15.06 8.40 2.70
CA ILE A 123 15.34 7.78 1.39
C ILE A 123 15.04 6.28 1.46
N GLU A 124 15.41 5.62 2.55
CA GLU A 124 15.13 4.20 2.77
C GLU A 124 13.61 3.90 2.83
N ILE A 125 12.80 4.79 3.42
CA ILE A 125 11.34 4.63 3.47
C ILE A 125 10.69 4.80 2.09
N ASP A 126 11.13 5.78 1.30
CA ASP A 126 10.62 6.01 -0.08
C ASP A 126 10.94 4.80 -0.98
N ASP A 127 12.18 4.32 -0.95
CA ASP A 127 12.58 3.14 -1.72
C ASP A 127 11.84 1.87 -1.26
N SER A 128 11.62 1.70 0.04
CA SER A 128 10.82 0.58 0.59
C SER A 128 9.38 0.60 0.12
N THR A 129 8.75 1.78 0.08
CA THR A 129 7.38 1.93 -0.45
C THR A 129 7.33 1.59 -1.93
N ARG A 130 8.31 2.07 -2.72
CA ARG A 130 8.40 1.77 -4.16
C ARG A 130 8.63 0.29 -4.44
N ILE A 131 9.40 -0.41 -3.60
CA ILE A 131 9.57 -1.86 -3.67
C ILE A 131 8.23 -2.55 -3.41
N HIS A 132 7.51 -2.17 -2.36
CA HIS A 132 6.20 -2.74 -2.05
C HIS A 132 5.20 -2.54 -3.18
N ASP A 133 5.10 -1.31 -3.71
CA ASP A 133 4.20 -1.00 -4.82
C ASP A 133 4.52 -1.86 -6.07
N SER A 134 5.77 -2.31 -6.24
CA SER A 134 6.18 -3.19 -7.33
C SER A 134 5.71 -4.65 -7.19
N LEU A 135 5.27 -5.04 -5.99
CA LEU A 135 4.60 -6.32 -5.73
C LEU A 135 3.15 -6.34 -6.23
N GLY A 136 2.62 -5.15 -6.55
CA GLY A 136 1.38 -4.99 -7.29
C GLY A 136 1.62 -4.76 -8.77
N GLN A 137 0.73 -5.30 -9.61
CA GLN A 137 0.60 -4.80 -10.97
C GLN A 137 -0.32 -3.58 -11.02
N PRO A 138 -0.15 -2.66 -11.99
CA PRO A 138 -1.07 -1.55 -12.16
C PRO A 138 -2.52 -2.04 -12.26
N ILE A 139 -3.43 -1.48 -11.47
CA ILE A 139 -4.86 -1.85 -11.43
C ILE A 139 -5.50 -1.77 -12.83
N SER A 140 -5.01 -0.88 -13.70
CA SER A 140 -5.44 -0.80 -15.10
C SER A 140 -5.27 -2.09 -15.90
N GLN A 141 -4.36 -2.98 -15.50
CA GLN A 141 -4.19 -4.31 -16.13
C GLN A 141 -5.33 -5.27 -15.76
N PHE A 142 -6.02 -5.03 -14.64
CA PHE A 142 -7.18 -5.82 -14.20
C PHE A 142 -8.47 -5.36 -14.91
N GLN A 143 -8.55 -4.09 -15.30
CA GLN A 143 -9.70 -3.50 -16.01
C GLN A 143 -9.91 -4.07 -17.43
N ILE A 144 -8.94 -4.80 -17.99
CA ILE A 144 -9.13 -5.55 -19.25
C ILE A 144 -10.07 -6.75 -19.01
N ALA A 145 -10.00 -7.32 -17.81
CA ALA A 145 -10.68 -8.54 -17.43
C ALA A 145 -12.03 -8.27 -16.74
N TYR A 146 -12.14 -7.18 -16.00
CA TYR A 146 -13.29 -6.88 -15.14
C TYR A 146 -13.83 -5.49 -15.47
N ASP A 147 -15.15 -5.31 -15.35
CA ASP A 147 -15.80 -4.02 -15.55
C ASP A 147 -15.22 -2.96 -14.60
N ASN A 148 -14.89 -3.40 -13.39
CA ASN A 148 -14.15 -2.60 -12.43
C ASN A 148 -13.25 -3.49 -11.56
N ALA A 149 -12.08 -2.98 -11.22
CA ALA A 149 -11.15 -3.60 -10.28
C ALA A 149 -10.61 -2.53 -9.35
N GLU A 150 -10.70 -2.76 -8.05
CA GLU A 150 -10.25 -1.83 -7.02
C GLU A 150 -9.48 -2.60 -5.95
N ILE A 151 -8.46 -1.96 -5.37
CA ILE A 151 -7.61 -2.63 -4.39
C ILE A 151 -7.42 -1.78 -3.14
N PHE A 152 -7.45 -2.46 -2.00
CA PHE A 152 -6.89 -2.03 -0.74
C PHE A 152 -5.60 -2.81 -0.55
N PHE A 153 -4.47 -2.12 -0.54
CA PHE A 153 -3.15 -2.73 -0.47
C PHE A 153 -2.32 -1.88 0.47
N LYS A 154 -2.16 -2.33 1.72
CA LYS A 154 -1.45 -1.60 2.76
C LYS A 154 -0.49 -2.54 3.48
N PRO A 155 0.82 -2.25 3.48
CA PRO A 155 1.75 -3.05 4.27
C PRO A 155 1.61 -2.69 5.75
N PHE A 156 1.88 -3.65 6.64
CA PHE A 156 2.14 -3.38 8.05
C PHE A 156 3.47 -2.63 8.22
N GLU A 157 4.53 -3.16 7.60
CA GLU A 157 5.83 -2.51 7.46
C GLU A 157 6.23 -2.50 5.99
N ALA A 158 6.62 -1.34 5.47
CA ALA A 158 7.06 -1.27 4.08
C ALA A 158 8.53 -1.73 3.94
N PRO A 159 8.86 -2.62 2.99
CA PRO A 159 7.92 -3.26 2.07
C PRO A 159 7.20 -4.46 2.70
N GLY A 160 5.90 -4.62 2.45
CA GLY A 160 5.15 -5.82 2.84
C GLY A 160 5.46 -7.04 1.96
N GLY A 161 5.07 -8.23 2.40
CA GLY A 161 5.12 -9.51 1.69
C GLY A 161 3.86 -9.86 0.88
N ASP A 162 2.74 -9.18 1.13
CA ASP A 162 1.53 -9.32 0.30
C ASP A 162 1.79 -8.86 -1.15
N PHE A 163 1.18 -9.54 -2.12
CA PHE A 163 1.28 -9.21 -3.54
C PHE A 163 0.03 -9.55 -4.34
N TYR A 164 -0.08 -8.97 -5.53
CA TYR A 164 -1.17 -9.31 -6.46
C TYR A 164 -0.71 -9.22 -7.92
N TRP A 165 -1.25 -10.12 -8.73
CA TRP A 165 -0.80 -10.32 -10.12
C TRP A 165 -1.96 -10.76 -11.02
N THR A 166 -1.88 -10.43 -12.31
CA THR A 166 -2.87 -10.82 -13.30
C THR A 166 -2.23 -11.27 -14.61
N ARG A 167 -2.97 -12.12 -15.34
CA ARG A 167 -2.63 -12.59 -16.68
C ARG A 167 -3.88 -12.68 -17.55
N ASP A 168 -3.84 -11.95 -18.65
CA ASP A 168 -4.83 -12.05 -19.71
C ASP A 168 -4.43 -13.13 -20.74
N TYR A 169 -5.40 -13.98 -21.09
CA TYR A 169 -5.38 -14.93 -22.19
C TYR A 169 -6.54 -14.64 -23.15
N GLN A 170 -6.75 -13.36 -23.49
CA GLN A 170 -7.83 -12.81 -24.31
C GLN A 170 -9.24 -12.94 -23.71
N TYR A 171 -9.74 -14.16 -23.60
CA TYR A 171 -11.09 -14.45 -23.10
C TYR A 171 -11.06 -15.08 -21.71
N LYS A 172 -9.87 -15.47 -21.25
CA LYS A 172 -9.66 -16.03 -19.93
C LYS A 172 -8.70 -15.16 -19.15
N ASN A 173 -9.03 -14.84 -17.93
CA ASN A 173 -8.25 -13.93 -17.11
C ASN A 173 -7.92 -14.58 -15.77
N LEU A 174 -6.63 -14.68 -15.47
CA LEU A 174 -6.15 -15.17 -14.19
C LEU A 174 -5.80 -13.99 -13.30
N VAL A 175 -6.34 -13.96 -12.09
CA VAL A 175 -5.96 -13.06 -11.01
C VAL A 175 -5.40 -13.88 -9.87
N VAL A 176 -4.31 -13.40 -9.29
CA VAL A 176 -3.63 -14.00 -8.15
C VAL A 176 -3.49 -12.95 -7.07
N VAL A 177 -3.88 -13.31 -5.85
CA VAL A 177 -3.49 -12.62 -4.62
C VAL A 177 -2.64 -13.59 -3.81
N GLY A 178 -1.57 -13.11 -3.22
CA GLY A 178 -0.72 -13.91 -2.36
C GLY A 178 -0.22 -13.15 -1.15
N ASP A 179 0.11 -13.92 -0.13
CA ASP A 179 0.61 -13.47 1.16
C ASP A 179 1.81 -14.36 1.49
N CYS A 180 2.99 -13.75 1.54
CA CYS A 180 4.24 -14.46 1.77
C CYS A 180 4.59 -14.46 3.25
N THR A 181 5.11 -15.58 3.76
CA THR A 181 5.54 -15.63 5.15
C THR A 181 6.70 -14.67 5.42
N GLY A 182 6.52 -13.83 6.43
CA GLY A 182 7.47 -12.81 6.85
C GLY A 182 7.08 -11.41 6.36
N HIS A 183 7.44 -10.38 7.13
CA HIS A 183 7.17 -8.98 6.81
C HIS A 183 8.47 -8.25 6.45
N GLY A 184 8.33 -7.02 5.96
CA GLY A 184 9.48 -6.20 5.58
C GLY A 184 10.20 -6.75 4.34
N MET A 185 11.49 -6.41 4.23
CA MET A 185 12.31 -6.73 3.06
C MET A 185 12.34 -8.23 2.70
N GLN A 186 12.27 -9.12 3.70
CA GLN A 186 12.30 -10.57 3.45
C GLN A 186 11.03 -11.03 2.73
N GLY A 187 9.86 -10.64 3.25
CA GLY A 187 8.57 -10.92 2.61
C GLY A 187 8.52 -10.39 1.18
N ALA A 188 8.98 -9.15 0.98
CA ALA A 188 9.02 -8.54 -0.35
C ALA A 188 9.90 -9.30 -1.36
N LEU A 189 11.10 -9.76 -0.95
CA LEU A 189 11.98 -10.55 -1.82
C LEU A 189 11.36 -11.90 -2.22
N ILE A 190 10.64 -12.54 -1.29
CA ILE A 190 9.90 -13.78 -1.56
C ILE A 190 8.76 -13.49 -2.53
N GLY A 191 7.95 -12.46 -2.26
CA GLY A 191 6.88 -12.01 -3.14
C GLY A 191 7.36 -11.76 -4.57
N MET A 192 8.47 -11.04 -4.75
CA MET A 192 9.08 -10.83 -6.09
C MET A 192 9.50 -12.13 -6.77
N SER A 193 10.03 -13.08 -6.01
CA SER A 193 10.46 -14.40 -6.51
C SER A 193 9.25 -15.24 -6.95
N VAL A 194 8.21 -15.29 -6.12
CA VAL A 194 6.94 -15.97 -6.41
C VAL A 194 6.26 -15.34 -7.62
N MET A 195 6.20 -14.01 -7.73
CA MET A 195 5.67 -13.32 -8.91
C MET A 195 6.46 -13.64 -10.19
N THR A 196 7.78 -13.79 -10.08
CA THR A 196 8.63 -14.18 -11.22
C THR A 196 8.34 -15.61 -11.67
N LEU A 197 8.15 -16.52 -10.71
CA LEU A 197 7.74 -17.89 -10.99
C LEU A 197 6.34 -17.93 -11.61
N LEU A 198 5.37 -17.17 -11.10
CA LEU A 198 4.01 -17.05 -11.65
C LEU A 198 4.06 -16.64 -13.13
N LYS A 199 4.86 -15.62 -13.46
CA LYS A 199 5.03 -15.16 -14.85
C LYS A 199 5.57 -16.26 -15.78
N HIS A 200 6.42 -17.15 -15.28
CA HIS A 200 6.96 -18.26 -16.06
C HIS A 200 5.97 -19.42 -16.17
N TYR A 201 5.36 -19.80 -15.05
CA TYR A 201 4.44 -20.93 -14.92
C TYR A 201 3.19 -20.71 -15.78
N PHE A 202 2.58 -19.53 -15.66
CA PHE A 202 1.35 -19.15 -16.33
C PHE A 202 1.56 -18.52 -17.72
N LYS A 203 2.60 -18.95 -18.45
CA LYS A 203 2.78 -18.59 -19.87
C LYS A 203 1.59 -19.03 -20.72
N LEU A 204 1.02 -20.19 -20.40
CA LEU A 204 -0.18 -20.75 -21.01
C LEU A 204 -1.31 -20.79 -19.97
N PRO A 205 -2.58 -20.72 -20.41
CA PRO A 205 -3.73 -20.85 -19.52
C PRO A 205 -3.74 -22.23 -18.84
N PRO A 206 -4.08 -22.32 -17.54
CA PRO A 206 -4.24 -23.60 -16.87
C PRO A 206 -5.47 -24.35 -17.41
N THR A 207 -5.36 -25.68 -17.48
CA THR A 207 -6.50 -26.54 -17.82
C THR A 207 -7.42 -26.78 -16.62
N ASN A 208 -6.84 -26.86 -15.42
CA ASN A 208 -7.54 -26.99 -14.14
C ASN A 208 -6.84 -26.08 -13.11
N LEU A 209 -7.60 -25.23 -12.43
CA LEU A 209 -7.05 -24.22 -11.53
C LEU A 209 -6.52 -24.80 -10.21
N ALA A 210 -7.17 -25.84 -9.67
CA ALA A 210 -6.76 -26.49 -8.43
C ALA A 210 -5.48 -27.32 -8.63
N ASP A 211 -5.38 -28.03 -9.76
CA ASP A 211 -4.16 -28.75 -10.14
C ASP A 211 -3.01 -27.76 -10.36
N ALA A 212 -3.27 -26.64 -11.04
CA ALA A 212 -2.28 -25.61 -11.28
C ALA A 212 -1.77 -24.98 -9.97
N LEU A 213 -2.64 -24.72 -8.99
CA LEU A 213 -2.22 -24.23 -7.67
C LEU A 213 -1.36 -25.26 -6.94
N THR A 214 -1.79 -26.53 -6.95
CA THR A 214 -1.04 -27.62 -6.31
C THR A 214 0.35 -27.81 -6.91
N ASP A 215 0.44 -27.80 -8.25
CA ASP A 215 1.70 -27.95 -8.97
C ASP A 215 2.60 -26.71 -8.83
N PHE A 216 2.02 -25.51 -8.81
CA PHE A 216 2.76 -24.29 -8.54
C PHE A 216 3.40 -24.31 -7.14
N HIS A 217 2.66 -24.70 -6.09
CA HIS A 217 3.21 -24.84 -4.75
C HIS A 217 4.35 -25.85 -4.68
N LYS A 218 4.26 -26.97 -5.41
CA LYS A 218 5.35 -27.96 -5.49
C LYS A 218 6.60 -27.34 -6.12
N GLN A 219 6.48 -26.67 -7.26
CA GLN A 219 7.61 -26.05 -7.94
C GLN A 219 8.24 -24.92 -7.10
N MET A 220 7.40 -24.13 -6.41
CA MET A 220 7.87 -23.12 -5.47
C MET A 220 8.65 -23.77 -4.33
N HIS A 221 8.11 -24.82 -3.70
CA HIS A 221 8.78 -25.49 -2.59
C HIS A 221 10.09 -26.14 -3.00
N GLU A 222 10.13 -26.83 -4.15
CA GLU A 222 11.36 -27.41 -4.71
C GLU A 222 12.44 -26.34 -4.93
N LEU A 223 12.05 -25.18 -5.48
CA LEU A 223 12.96 -24.05 -5.67
C LEU A 223 13.48 -23.50 -4.34
N MET A 224 12.60 -23.33 -3.35
CA MET A 224 12.98 -22.78 -2.04
C MET A 224 13.84 -23.77 -1.23
N GLU A 225 13.57 -25.09 -1.30
CA GLU A 225 14.41 -26.11 -0.67
C GLU A 225 15.83 -26.11 -1.25
N HIS A 226 15.96 -25.97 -2.58
CA HIS A 226 17.27 -25.89 -3.22
C HIS A 226 18.11 -24.68 -2.79
N GLU A 227 17.47 -23.57 -2.40
CA GLU A 227 18.11 -22.33 -1.97
C GLU A 227 18.27 -22.24 -0.43
N GLU A 228 18.00 -23.32 0.32
CA GLU A 228 17.98 -23.32 1.80
C GLU A 228 16.95 -22.34 2.41
N LEU A 229 15.91 -22.01 1.65
CA LEU A 229 14.81 -21.08 1.97
C LEU A 229 13.53 -21.82 2.40
N SER A 230 13.62 -23.07 2.87
CA SER A 230 12.48 -23.94 3.16
C SER A 230 11.55 -23.46 4.30
N VAL A 231 11.95 -22.44 5.04
CA VAL A 231 11.12 -21.75 6.05
C VAL A 231 10.11 -20.77 5.44
N PHE A 232 10.29 -20.42 4.16
CA PHE A 232 9.46 -19.46 3.46
C PHE A 232 8.37 -20.16 2.65
N ASP A 233 7.16 -19.63 2.73
CA ASP A 233 5.96 -20.16 2.07
C ASP A 233 5.11 -18.98 1.57
N ALA A 234 4.15 -19.27 0.71
CA ALA A 234 3.19 -18.28 0.23
C ALA A 234 1.78 -18.86 0.26
N GLU A 235 0.88 -18.17 0.95
CA GLU A 235 -0.55 -18.34 0.76
C GLU A 235 -0.93 -17.72 -0.58
N LEU A 236 -1.81 -18.39 -1.34
CA LEU A 236 -2.17 -18.00 -2.70
C LEU A 236 -3.65 -18.22 -2.95
N GLY A 237 -4.28 -17.28 -3.66
CA GLY A 237 -5.64 -17.40 -4.15
C GLY A 237 -5.69 -17.07 -5.63
N PHE A 238 -6.16 -18.03 -6.43
CA PHE A 238 -6.30 -17.91 -7.87
C PHE A 238 -7.77 -17.74 -8.24
N ILE A 239 -8.05 -16.71 -9.02
CA ILE A 239 -9.35 -16.49 -9.67
C ILE A 239 -9.14 -16.59 -11.17
N TYR A 240 -9.98 -17.37 -11.84
CA TYR A 240 -9.91 -17.55 -13.28
C TYR A 240 -11.27 -17.31 -13.92
N LEU A 241 -11.40 -16.19 -14.64
CA LEU A 241 -12.62 -15.78 -15.30
C LEU A 241 -12.59 -16.19 -16.78
N ASP A 242 -13.50 -17.08 -17.20
CA ASP A 242 -13.75 -17.44 -18.60
C ASP A 242 -14.94 -16.65 -19.14
N LYS A 243 -14.66 -15.56 -19.84
CA LYS A 243 -15.67 -14.66 -20.43
C LYS A 243 -16.50 -15.30 -21.53
N ARG A 244 -16.04 -16.38 -22.16
CA ARG A 244 -16.81 -17.05 -23.21
C ARG A 244 -17.92 -17.92 -22.64
N ASN A 245 -17.65 -18.52 -21.49
CA ASN A 245 -18.58 -19.43 -20.82
C ASN A 245 -19.31 -18.75 -19.64
N ASN A 246 -19.02 -17.48 -19.36
CA ASN A 246 -19.51 -16.75 -18.18
C ASN A 246 -19.25 -17.56 -16.90
N GLU A 247 -18.02 -18.02 -16.73
CA GLU A 247 -17.64 -18.90 -15.65
C GLU A 247 -16.50 -18.28 -14.84
N LEU A 248 -16.72 -18.16 -13.53
CA LEU A 248 -15.69 -17.78 -12.58
C LEU A 248 -15.24 -19.03 -11.82
N MET A 249 -13.95 -19.32 -11.91
CA MET A 249 -13.32 -20.40 -11.17
C MET A 249 -12.45 -19.82 -10.07
N TYR A 250 -12.48 -20.42 -8.88
CA TYR A 250 -11.66 -20.01 -7.75
C TYR A 250 -11.01 -21.22 -7.10
N SER A 251 -9.74 -21.06 -6.73
CA SER A 251 -8.99 -22.04 -5.97
C SER A 251 -7.94 -21.33 -5.13
N GLY A 252 -7.73 -21.76 -3.89
CA GLY A 252 -6.76 -21.09 -3.02
C GLY A 252 -6.25 -21.96 -1.88
N SER A 253 -5.23 -21.43 -1.21
CA SER A 253 -4.54 -21.96 -0.04
C SER A 253 -4.17 -20.81 0.86
N GLY A 254 -4.82 -20.70 2.01
CA GLY A 254 -4.67 -19.59 2.94
C GLY A 254 -5.47 -18.34 2.55
N ILE A 255 -5.37 -17.91 1.30
CA ILE A 255 -6.18 -16.80 0.75
C ILE A 255 -7.62 -17.26 0.56
N ASN A 256 -8.59 -16.47 1.03
CA ASN A 256 -10.03 -16.76 0.93
C ASN A 256 -10.72 -15.81 -0.06
N MET A 257 -11.91 -16.19 -0.53
CA MET A 257 -12.71 -15.36 -1.43
C MET A 257 -14.16 -15.28 -0.95
N ILE A 258 -14.74 -14.08 -0.97
CA ILE A 258 -16.18 -13.85 -0.84
C ILE A 258 -16.73 -13.50 -2.22
N TYR A 259 -17.75 -14.23 -2.66
CA TYR A 259 -18.55 -13.90 -3.83
C TYR A 259 -19.88 -13.30 -3.37
N LYS A 260 -20.30 -12.23 -4.02
CA LYS A 260 -21.54 -11.52 -3.74
C LYS A 260 -22.30 -11.32 -5.05
N SER A 261 -23.42 -12.00 -5.19
CA SER A 261 -24.27 -11.89 -6.36
C SER A 261 -25.06 -10.58 -6.36
N GLN A 262 -25.52 -10.17 -7.55
CA GLN A 262 -26.47 -9.05 -7.68
C GLN A 262 -27.78 -9.27 -6.92
N ASP A 263 -28.22 -10.52 -6.77
CA ASP A 263 -29.43 -10.89 -6.05
C ASP A 263 -29.27 -10.84 -4.51
N GLY A 264 -28.06 -10.49 -4.02
CA GLY A 264 -27.75 -10.35 -2.60
C GLY A 264 -27.29 -11.63 -1.92
N GLU A 265 -27.11 -12.72 -2.67
CA GLU A 265 -26.45 -13.92 -2.14
C GLU A 265 -24.98 -13.60 -1.88
N CYS A 266 -24.47 -13.99 -0.71
CA CYS A 266 -23.08 -13.74 -0.34
C CYS A 266 -22.49 -15.01 0.27
N THR A 267 -21.52 -15.59 -0.43
CA THR A 267 -20.93 -16.89 -0.15
C THR A 267 -19.43 -16.73 0.07
N ASN A 268 -18.91 -17.34 1.13
CA ASN A 268 -17.49 -17.33 1.44
C ASN A 268 -16.88 -18.70 1.09
N TYR A 269 -15.95 -18.70 0.15
CA TYR A 269 -15.17 -19.84 -0.26
C TYR A 269 -13.88 -19.85 0.54
N ARG A 270 -13.86 -20.74 1.53
CA ARG A 270 -12.75 -20.86 2.47
C ARG A 270 -11.73 -21.88 2.00
N THR A 271 -10.48 -21.58 2.25
CA THR A 271 -9.36 -22.45 1.94
C THR A 271 -8.75 -23.03 3.20
N SER A 272 -7.93 -24.07 3.04
CA SER A 272 -7.11 -24.57 4.14
C SER A 272 -5.86 -23.70 4.27
N LYS A 273 -5.48 -23.32 5.50
CA LYS A 273 -4.33 -22.43 5.77
C LYS A 273 -2.95 -23.02 5.45
N ARG A 274 -2.84 -24.30 5.08
CA ARG A 274 -1.54 -24.96 4.87
C ARG A 274 -1.63 -26.01 3.79
N LEU A 275 -1.16 -25.68 2.58
CA LEU A 275 -0.90 -26.67 1.53
C LEU A 275 0.37 -27.47 1.72
N LEU A 276 1.15 -27.20 2.78
CA LEU A 276 2.30 -28.00 3.14
C LEU A 276 1.85 -29.44 3.46
N ILE A 277 1.92 -30.27 2.42
CA ILE A 277 2.13 -31.71 2.44
C ILE A 277 0.85 -32.59 2.43
N LYS A 278 -0.36 -32.09 2.78
CA LYS A 278 -1.57 -32.96 2.87
C LYS A 278 -2.96 -32.37 2.53
N GLY A 279 -3.07 -31.11 2.14
CA GLY A 279 -4.37 -30.48 1.84
C GLY A 279 -4.85 -30.78 0.42
N GLU A 280 -6.12 -31.16 0.24
CA GLU A 280 -6.75 -31.13 -1.09
C GLU A 280 -7.14 -29.70 -1.43
N VAL A 281 -6.57 -29.19 -2.52
CA VAL A 281 -7.01 -27.92 -3.12
C VAL A 281 -8.38 -28.11 -3.75
N GLN A 282 -9.34 -27.26 -3.39
CA GLN A 282 -10.68 -27.31 -3.98
C GLN A 282 -10.78 -26.36 -5.17
N LEU A 283 -11.49 -26.83 -6.20
CA LEU A 283 -11.96 -26.00 -7.30
C LEU A 283 -13.41 -25.59 -7.02
N HIS A 284 -13.65 -24.30 -6.99
CA HIS A 284 -14.98 -23.73 -6.94
C HIS A 284 -15.30 -23.09 -8.28
N THR A 285 -16.52 -23.31 -8.75
CA THR A 285 -17.01 -22.79 -10.03
C THR A 285 -18.35 -22.12 -9.79
N VAL A 286 -18.50 -20.90 -10.29
CA VAL A 286 -19.77 -20.16 -10.27
C VAL A 286 -20.06 -19.58 -11.65
N GLU A 287 -21.33 -19.49 -12.00
CA GLU A 287 -21.78 -18.75 -13.18
C GLU A 287 -21.60 -17.24 -12.90
N ALA A 288 -20.75 -16.59 -13.68
CA ALA A 288 -20.44 -15.18 -13.58
C ALA A 288 -21.53 -14.35 -14.26
N LYS A 289 -22.22 -13.48 -13.51
CA LYS A 289 -23.22 -12.56 -14.06
C LYS A 289 -22.75 -11.12 -13.91
N THR A 290 -23.15 -10.28 -14.86
CA THR A 290 -22.83 -8.85 -14.84
C THR A 290 -23.32 -8.22 -13.54
N GLY A 291 -22.45 -7.45 -12.90
CA GLY A 291 -22.68 -6.79 -11.62
C GLY A 291 -22.23 -7.61 -10.41
N ASP A 292 -22.05 -8.93 -10.52
CA ASP A 292 -21.54 -9.74 -9.42
C ASP A 292 -20.18 -9.23 -8.93
N GLN A 293 -19.94 -9.33 -7.62
CA GLN A 293 -18.73 -8.83 -6.99
C GLN A 293 -17.95 -9.95 -6.31
N ILE A 294 -16.63 -9.88 -6.45
CA ILE A 294 -15.68 -10.81 -5.87
C ILE A 294 -14.75 -10.03 -4.96
N PHE A 295 -14.58 -10.50 -3.73
CA PHE A 295 -13.68 -9.94 -2.73
C PHE A 295 -12.68 -11.04 -2.36
N ILE A 296 -11.42 -10.88 -2.78
CA ILE A 296 -10.32 -11.78 -2.41
C ILE A 296 -9.36 -11.02 -1.51
N TYR A 297 -8.92 -11.64 -0.41
CA TYR A 297 -8.24 -10.94 0.66
C TYR A 297 -7.21 -11.81 1.39
N SER A 298 -6.14 -11.16 1.89
CA SER A 298 -5.15 -11.74 2.81
C SER A 298 -5.67 -11.72 4.25
N ASP A 299 -5.02 -12.48 5.14
CA ASP A 299 -5.56 -12.67 6.48
C ASP A 299 -5.38 -11.44 7.39
N GLY A 300 -4.48 -10.50 7.06
CA GLY A 300 -4.33 -9.22 7.75
C GLY A 300 -5.61 -8.36 7.77
N ILE A 301 -6.53 -8.53 6.81
CA ILE A 301 -7.88 -7.94 6.88
C ILE A 301 -8.68 -8.58 8.02
N THR A 302 -8.67 -9.90 8.12
CA THR A 302 -9.44 -10.63 9.14
C THR A 302 -8.79 -10.60 10.52
N ASP A 303 -7.48 -10.36 10.58
CA ASP A 303 -6.71 -10.30 11.82
C ASP A 303 -6.70 -8.92 12.47
N GLN A 304 -7.23 -7.90 11.79
CA GLN A 304 -7.48 -6.58 12.36
C GLN A 304 -8.37 -6.66 13.60
N PHE A 305 -7.91 -6.02 14.68
CA PHE A 305 -8.70 -5.83 15.89
C PHE A 305 -9.73 -4.71 15.74
N ASP A 306 -10.81 -4.78 16.49
CA ASP A 306 -11.77 -3.69 16.61
C ASP A 306 -11.22 -2.52 17.44
N ASN A 307 -11.89 -1.37 17.40
CA ASN A 307 -11.44 -0.14 18.06
C ASN A 307 -11.24 -0.27 19.59
N ALA A 308 -11.88 -1.24 20.23
CA ALA A 308 -11.66 -1.54 21.65
C ALA A 308 -10.42 -2.43 21.91
N ASN A 309 -9.80 -2.93 20.85
CA ASN A 309 -8.72 -3.91 20.86
C ASN A 309 -9.09 -5.22 21.59
N GLU A 310 -10.34 -5.65 21.46
CA GLU A 310 -10.87 -6.81 22.20
C GLU A 310 -11.06 -8.04 21.31
N ARG A 311 -11.40 -7.83 20.02
CA ARG A 311 -11.69 -8.93 19.09
C ARG A 311 -11.19 -8.65 17.68
N LYS A 312 -10.69 -9.70 17.04
CA LYS A 312 -10.40 -9.71 15.60
C LYS A 312 -11.69 -9.65 14.78
N LEU A 313 -11.64 -9.02 13.61
CA LEU A 313 -12.76 -9.00 12.65
C LEU A 313 -13.19 -10.42 12.29
N GLY A 314 -12.20 -11.26 11.98
CA GLY A 314 -12.36 -12.64 11.58
C GLY A 314 -13.17 -12.82 10.29
N THR A 315 -13.15 -14.03 9.76
CA THR A 315 -13.86 -14.36 8.52
C THR A 315 -15.37 -14.12 8.59
N LYS A 316 -15.97 -14.31 9.78
CA LYS A 316 -17.41 -14.06 9.99
C LYS A 316 -17.74 -12.57 10.00
N GLY A 317 -16.92 -11.75 10.64
CA GLY A 317 -17.12 -10.30 10.68
C GLY A 317 -16.95 -9.69 9.30
N LEU A 318 -15.91 -10.08 8.58
CA LEU A 318 -15.70 -9.63 7.20
C LEU A 318 -16.86 -10.03 6.27
N MET A 319 -17.33 -11.29 6.36
CA MET A 319 -18.47 -11.75 5.56
C MET A 319 -19.74 -10.93 5.84
N ASN A 320 -20.02 -10.58 7.09
CA ASN A 320 -21.15 -9.72 7.43
C ASN A 320 -20.94 -8.29 6.90
N MET A 321 -19.73 -7.74 7.04
CA MET A 321 -19.40 -6.42 6.53
C MET A 321 -19.63 -6.31 5.02
N VAL A 322 -19.16 -7.30 4.24
CA VAL A 322 -19.35 -7.38 2.78
C VAL A 322 -20.81 -7.58 2.40
N ARG A 323 -21.55 -8.41 3.15
CA ARG A 323 -22.99 -8.60 2.95
C ARG A 323 -23.76 -7.29 3.12
N ASP A 324 -23.40 -6.50 4.13
CA ASP A 324 -24.07 -5.24 4.47
C ASP A 324 -23.63 -4.06 3.58
N LEU A 325 -22.60 -4.22 2.76
CA LEU A 325 -22.27 -3.22 1.74
C LEU A 325 -23.40 -3.15 0.70
N PRO A 326 -23.66 -1.99 0.07
CA PRO A 326 -24.54 -1.96 -1.10
C PRO A 326 -23.97 -2.85 -2.22
N HIS A 327 -24.83 -3.23 -3.16
CA HIS A 327 -24.36 -3.87 -4.39
C HIS A 327 -23.60 -2.84 -5.25
N GLY A 328 -22.51 -3.25 -5.89
CA GLY A 328 -21.62 -2.33 -6.60
C GLY A 328 -20.75 -1.48 -5.66
N ALA A 329 -20.61 -1.89 -4.39
CA ALA A 329 -19.77 -1.19 -3.44
C ALA A 329 -18.30 -1.17 -3.89
N SER A 330 -17.69 -0.01 -3.76
CA SER A 330 -16.29 0.27 -4.06
C SER A 330 -15.37 -0.13 -2.91
N ILE A 331 -14.05 -0.10 -3.13
CA ILE A 331 -13.10 -0.29 -2.03
C ILE A 331 -13.18 0.84 -1.00
N LYS A 332 -13.63 2.03 -1.41
CA LYS A 332 -13.87 3.16 -0.53
C LYS A 332 -14.97 2.83 0.48
N ASP A 333 -16.09 2.26 0.02
CA ASP A 333 -17.22 1.87 0.89
C ASP A 333 -16.80 0.81 1.91
N PHE A 334 -15.99 -0.17 1.46
CA PHE A 334 -15.36 -1.13 2.37
C PHE A 334 -14.46 -0.43 3.40
N ASN A 335 -13.53 0.42 2.94
CA ASN A 335 -12.56 1.07 3.81
C ASN A 335 -13.22 1.95 4.86
N GLU A 336 -14.31 2.65 4.54
CA GLU A 336 -15.08 3.43 5.54
C GLU A 336 -15.62 2.54 6.67
N LYS A 337 -16.23 1.39 6.34
CA LYS A 337 -16.71 0.43 7.35
C LYS A 337 -15.56 -0.23 8.11
N PHE A 338 -14.46 -0.54 7.42
CA PHE A 338 -13.30 -1.16 8.01
C PHE A 338 -12.60 -0.23 9.01
N GLN A 339 -12.42 1.04 8.65
CA GLN A 339 -11.89 2.08 9.54
C GLN A 339 -12.80 2.35 10.73
N TYR A 340 -14.13 2.33 10.54
CA TYR A 340 -15.06 2.42 11.67
C TYR A 340 -14.92 1.23 12.63
N PHE A 341 -14.68 0.03 12.09
CA PHE A 341 -14.45 -1.17 12.88
C PHE A 341 -13.13 -1.11 13.66
N SER A 342 -12.02 -0.78 12.99
CA SER A 342 -10.67 -0.77 13.59
C SER A 342 -10.39 0.46 14.45
N GLY A 343 -10.99 1.60 14.12
CA GLY A 343 -10.66 2.89 14.73
C GLY A 343 -9.15 3.14 14.69
N SER A 344 -8.54 3.34 15.87
CA SER A 344 -7.09 3.62 15.97
C SER A 344 -6.22 2.39 16.25
N THR A 345 -6.76 1.17 16.19
CA THR A 345 -5.92 -0.03 16.39
C THR A 345 -5.01 -0.25 15.20
N GLU A 346 -3.73 -0.49 15.48
CA GLU A 346 -2.74 -0.81 14.45
C GLU A 346 -3.04 -2.16 13.79
N ALA A 347 -2.60 -2.31 12.54
CA ALA A 347 -2.61 -3.58 11.85
C ALA A 347 -1.56 -4.52 12.48
N LEU A 348 -1.76 -5.82 12.32
CA LEU A 348 -0.80 -6.85 12.79
C LEU A 348 -0.05 -7.52 11.66
N ASP A 349 -0.52 -7.33 10.43
CA ASP A 349 0.02 -7.93 9.22
C ASP A 349 -0.34 -7.06 8.01
N ASP A 350 0.25 -7.38 6.86
CA ASP A 350 -0.10 -6.75 5.60
C ASP A 350 -1.58 -6.96 5.26
N GLN A 351 -2.20 -5.93 4.71
CA GLN A 351 -3.63 -5.90 4.47
C GLN A 351 -3.90 -5.72 2.98
N THR A 352 -4.33 -6.82 2.35
CA THR A 352 -4.70 -6.85 0.95
C THR A 352 -6.16 -7.26 0.79
N MET A 353 -6.88 -6.49 -0.01
CA MET A 353 -8.14 -6.90 -0.57
C MET A 353 -8.32 -6.33 -1.97
N LEU A 354 -8.59 -7.23 -2.91
CA LEU A 354 -8.95 -6.91 -4.27
C LEU A 354 -10.45 -7.14 -4.47
N VAL A 355 -11.13 -6.13 -5.00
CA VAL A 355 -12.54 -6.16 -5.36
C VAL A 355 -12.66 -6.15 -6.86
N LEU A 356 -13.31 -7.18 -7.42
CA LEU A 356 -13.54 -7.33 -8.85
C LEU A 356 -15.04 -7.30 -9.10
N THR A 357 -15.48 -6.49 -10.06
CA THR A 357 -16.89 -6.43 -10.50
C THR A 357 -16.97 -6.99 -11.91
N LEU A 358 -17.86 -7.98 -12.10
CA LEU A 358 -18.03 -8.76 -13.32
C LEU A 358 -18.89 -8.08 -14.37
#